data_AF-A0AA39T796-F1
#
_entry.id   AF-A0AA39T796-F1
#
_cell.length_a   1.000
_cell.length_b   1.000
_cell.length_c   1.000
_cell.angle_alpha   90.00
_cell.angle_beta   90.00
_cell.angle_gamma   90.00
#
_symmetry.space_group_name_H-M   'P 1'
#
loop_
_entity.id
_entity.type
_entity.pdbx_description
1 polymer ?
#
loop_
_entity_poly.entity_id
_entity_poly.type
_entity_poly.pdbx_seq_one_letter_code
_entity_poly.pdbx_strand_id
1 'polypeptide(L)'
;MVNHRGGSYHTRGFSRRPSFFTIITLCIILLSSCSIFIFLVSTRNISDDDDDHQKDRLVEHFDSHSQSQSQSNFQSGSQSLPVPDEQLWDAPFSYGLHPCVKPTSKYKAAQGSDRYITVRSNGGLNQMRTGISDMVAVAYILNATLVIPQLDKRSFWQDSSTFSDIFDELHFITSLQGDLRIVGELPKELESVPRARKHFTSWSGMGYYEEMTESLKDYQVIHVAKSDSRLANNGLPLDIQRLRCRTLYHALRFSPPIENLGKKLVERLRSRGGRYIALHLRYEKDMLSFTGCTYGLTDAKSEELRIMRENTNHWKVKR
;
A
#
# COMPACT_ATOMS: atom_id res chain seq x y z
N MET A 1 92.72 -7.41 -0.19
CA MET A 1 93.16 -6.27 0.66
C MET A 1 92.32 -5.08 0.23
N VAL A 2 91.34 -4.65 1.04
CA VAL A 2 91.44 -3.51 1.99
C VAL A 2 91.76 -2.22 1.21
N ASN A 3 90.94 -1.15 1.16
CA ASN A 3 90.22 -0.51 2.26
C ASN A 3 89.14 0.47 1.76
N HIS A 4 88.19 0.79 2.64
CA HIS A 4 87.26 1.92 2.55
C HIS A 4 87.98 3.28 2.57
N ARG A 5 87.38 4.29 1.90
CA ARG A 5 87.22 5.65 2.42
C ARG A 5 86.09 6.38 1.69
N GLY A 6 85.23 7.03 2.47
CA GLY A 6 84.04 7.73 2.00
C GLY A 6 84.32 9.10 1.39
N GLY A 7 83.31 9.60 0.67
CA GLY A 7 83.22 10.97 0.17
C GLY A 7 81.76 11.40 0.14
N SER A 8 81.44 12.42 0.92
CA SER A 8 80.15 13.13 0.95
C SER A 8 79.97 13.95 -0.32
N TYR A 9 78.80 13.88 -0.98
CA TYR A 9 78.38 14.90 -1.95
C TYR A 9 76.89 15.22 -1.84
N HIS A 10 76.69 16.52 -1.58
CA HIS A 10 75.48 17.35 -1.56
C HIS A 10 74.25 16.90 -2.36
N THR A 11 73.11 16.98 -1.67
CA THR A 11 71.76 17.10 -2.22
C THR A 11 71.60 18.39 -3.04
N ARG A 12 71.22 18.27 -4.31
CA ARG A 12 70.62 19.36 -5.10
C ARG A 12 69.19 18.96 -5.47
N GLY A 13 68.23 19.55 -4.76
CA GLY A 13 66.81 19.45 -5.10
C GLY A 13 66.53 20.17 -6.41
N PHE A 14 66.08 19.43 -7.43
CA PHE A 14 65.52 20.01 -8.64
C PHE A 14 64.05 20.37 -8.38
N SER A 15 63.78 21.65 -8.12
CA SER A 15 62.43 22.21 -8.16
C SER A 15 61.95 22.24 -9.62
N ARG A 16 61.18 21.24 -10.04
CA ARG A 16 60.47 21.28 -11.34
C ARG A 16 59.33 22.30 -11.24
N ARG A 17 59.47 23.43 -11.95
CA ARG A 17 58.35 24.34 -12.19
C ARG A 17 57.25 23.57 -12.95
N PRO A 18 55.99 23.63 -12.52
CA PRO A 18 54.91 22.96 -13.22
C PRO A 18 54.82 23.49 -14.65
N SER A 19 54.62 22.57 -15.60
CA SER A 19 54.39 22.92 -17.01
C SER A 19 53.16 23.83 -17.10
N PHE A 20 53.16 24.74 -18.07
CA PHE A 20 52.04 25.65 -18.34
C PHE A 20 50.69 24.90 -18.44
N PHE A 21 50.70 23.68 -19.00
CA PHE A 21 49.53 22.81 -19.06
C PHE A 21 49.08 22.31 -17.68
N THR A 22 50.01 22.01 -16.77
CA THR A 22 49.68 21.58 -15.40
C THR A 22 49.03 22.70 -14.59
N ILE A 23 49.47 23.94 -14.80
CA ILE A 23 48.88 25.14 -14.18
C ILE A 23 47.46 25.36 -14.73
N ILE A 24 47.26 25.24 -16.05
CA ILE A 24 45.94 25.36 -16.67
C ILE A 24 44.98 24.29 -16.14
N THR A 25 45.41 23.03 -16.07
CA THR A 25 44.55 21.95 -15.54
C THR A 25 44.17 22.19 -14.07
N LEU A 26 45.10 22.64 -13.24
CA LEU A 26 44.80 23.00 -11.84
C LEU A 26 43.82 24.18 -11.74
N CYS A 27 43.98 25.20 -12.59
CA CYS A 27 43.04 26.33 -12.64
C CYS A 27 41.64 25.89 -13.07
N ILE A 28 41.51 24.99 -14.06
CA ILE A 28 40.21 24.47 -14.50
C ILE A 28 39.52 23.69 -13.39
N ILE A 29 40.26 22.82 -12.67
CA ILE A 29 39.73 22.05 -11.54
C ILE A 29 39.27 22.98 -10.41
N LEU A 30 40.07 24.00 -10.08
CA LEU A 30 39.71 24.98 -9.06
C LEU A 30 38.47 25.78 -9.45
N LEU A 31 38.38 26.25 -10.69
CA LEU A 31 37.20 26.96 -11.20
C LEU A 31 35.95 26.07 -11.20
N SER A 32 36.06 24.79 -11.58
CA SER A 32 34.92 23.87 -11.52
C SER A 32 34.49 23.61 -10.07
N SER A 33 35.43 23.47 -9.15
CA SER A 33 35.13 23.26 -7.72
C SER A 33 34.48 24.49 -7.07
N CYS A 34 34.93 25.70 -7.43
CA CYS A 34 34.31 26.95 -7.00
C CYS A 34 32.89 27.10 -7.55
N SER A 35 32.66 26.78 -8.82
CA SER A 35 31.31 26.83 -9.41
C SER A 35 30.34 25.85 -8.76
N ILE A 36 30.79 24.63 -8.43
CA ILE A 36 29.98 23.65 -7.69
C ILE A 36 29.69 24.15 -6.27
N PHE A 37 30.68 24.73 -5.59
CA PHE A 37 30.49 25.27 -4.24
C PHE A 37 29.51 26.45 -4.23
N ILE A 38 29.63 27.38 -5.18
CA ILE A 38 28.68 28.50 -5.34
C ILE A 38 27.29 27.97 -5.64
N PHE A 39 27.15 26.98 -6.54
CA PHE A 39 25.85 26.38 -6.83
C PHE A 39 25.22 25.72 -5.59
N LEU A 40 26.00 25.01 -4.77
CA LEU A 40 25.53 24.38 -3.53
C LEU A 40 25.17 25.39 -2.43
N VAL A 41 25.88 26.52 -2.35
CA VAL A 41 25.56 27.60 -1.39
C VAL A 41 24.33 28.37 -1.85
N SER A 42 24.21 28.66 -3.15
CA SER A 42 23.03 29.31 -3.72
C SER A 42 21.78 28.44 -3.60
N THR A 43 21.87 27.11 -3.76
CA THR A 43 20.71 26.22 -3.57
C THR A 43 20.35 26.03 -2.10
N ARG A 44 21.29 26.13 -1.14
CA ARG A 44 20.97 26.18 0.29
C ARG A 44 20.22 27.46 0.66
N ASN A 45 20.65 28.62 0.16
CA ASN A 45 19.95 29.88 0.44
C ASN A 45 18.56 29.96 -0.20
N ILE A 46 18.33 29.31 -1.35
CA ILE A 46 17.00 29.23 -1.96
C ILE A 46 16.03 28.34 -1.15
N SER A 47 16.54 27.32 -0.44
CA SER A 47 15.68 26.43 0.36
C SER A 47 15.22 27.03 1.68
N ASP A 48 15.92 28.04 2.22
CA ASP A 48 15.60 28.64 3.52
C ASP A 48 14.69 29.89 3.41
N ASP A 49 14.65 30.59 2.27
CA ASP A 49 13.85 31.82 2.09
C ASP A 49 12.41 31.60 1.59
N ASP A 50 12.10 30.48 0.92
CA ASP A 50 10.77 30.23 0.33
C ASP A 50 9.74 29.62 1.32
N ASP A 51 10.18 29.11 2.48
CA ASP A 51 9.30 28.38 3.42
C ASP A 51 8.65 29.30 4.49
N ASP A 52 9.25 30.46 4.80
CA ASP A 52 8.78 31.34 5.88
C ASP A 52 7.68 32.32 5.40
N HIS A 53 7.83 32.89 4.20
CA HIS A 53 6.85 33.84 3.64
C HIS A 53 5.55 33.19 3.12
N GLN A 54 5.57 31.89 2.81
CA GLN A 54 4.37 31.13 2.42
C GLN A 54 3.53 30.72 3.65
N LYS A 55 4.19 30.51 4.80
CA LYS A 55 3.56 30.10 6.06
C LYS A 55 2.68 31.20 6.65
N ASP A 56 3.19 32.43 6.69
CA ASP A 56 2.44 33.58 7.22
C ASP A 56 1.20 33.92 6.38
N ARG A 57 1.27 33.81 5.05
CA ARG A 57 0.09 34.03 4.18
C ARG A 57 -0.97 32.94 4.29
N LEU A 58 -0.57 31.68 4.51
CA LEU A 58 -1.52 30.58 4.68
C LEU A 58 -2.26 30.65 6.02
N VAL A 59 -1.60 31.14 7.07
CA VAL A 59 -2.21 31.34 8.39
C VAL A 59 -3.22 32.50 8.35
N GLU A 60 -2.88 33.64 7.73
CA GLU A 60 -3.82 34.77 7.61
C GLU A 60 -5.04 34.48 6.69
N HIS A 61 -4.87 33.66 5.64
CA HIS A 61 -5.98 33.29 4.76
C HIS A 61 -6.96 32.29 5.41
N PHE A 62 -6.48 31.47 6.35
CA PHE A 62 -7.34 30.52 7.09
C PHE A 62 -8.20 31.23 8.14
N ASP A 63 -7.67 32.27 8.80
CA ASP A 63 -8.41 33.05 9.81
C ASP A 63 -9.49 33.94 9.19
N SER A 64 -9.27 34.49 8.00
CA SER A 64 -10.24 35.39 7.34
C SER A 64 -11.44 34.68 6.72
N HIS A 65 -11.30 33.42 6.29
CA HIS A 65 -12.42 32.66 5.68
C HIS A 65 -13.28 31.88 6.68
N SER A 66 -12.81 31.69 7.92
CA SER A 66 -13.60 31.02 8.98
C SER A 66 -14.69 31.92 9.57
N GLN A 67 -14.64 33.25 9.36
CA GLN A 67 -15.60 34.20 9.92
C GLN A 67 -16.83 34.50 9.05
N SER A 68 -16.92 33.96 7.84
CA SER A 68 -18.00 34.34 6.90
C SER A 68 -18.65 33.16 6.19
N GLN A 69 -19.13 32.13 6.91
CA GLN A 69 -20.27 31.30 6.48
C GLN A 69 -20.62 30.25 7.54
N SER A 70 -21.69 30.53 8.29
CA SER A 70 -22.70 29.60 8.83
C SER A 70 -23.16 30.00 10.23
N GLN A 71 -23.91 31.11 10.32
CA GLN A 71 -24.96 31.21 11.33
C GLN A 71 -26.12 30.31 10.90
N SER A 72 -26.07 29.04 11.31
CA SER A 72 -27.28 28.24 11.50
C SER A 72 -27.26 27.74 12.94
N ASN A 73 -28.30 28.09 13.68
CA ASN A 73 -28.48 27.78 15.08
C ASN A 73 -28.38 26.27 15.34
N PHE A 74 -27.25 25.84 15.91
CA PHE A 74 -27.17 24.62 16.72
C PHE A 74 -26.63 25.03 18.09
N GLN A 75 -27.52 25.27 19.04
CA GLN A 75 -27.15 25.34 20.45
C GLN A 75 -26.68 23.95 20.88
N SER A 76 -25.37 23.73 20.84
CA SER A 76 -24.72 22.70 21.65
C SER A 76 -23.82 23.40 22.65
N GLY A 77 -24.36 23.62 23.85
CA GLY A 77 -23.56 23.92 25.01
C GLY A 77 -22.74 22.68 25.37
N SER A 78 -21.57 22.54 24.76
CA SER A 78 -20.51 21.66 25.21
C SER A 78 -19.23 22.47 25.19
N GLN A 79 -18.87 23.05 26.33
CA GLN A 79 -17.51 23.51 26.56
C GLN A 79 -16.61 22.28 26.35
N SER A 80 -15.91 22.20 25.21
CA SER A 80 -14.89 21.18 25.00
C SER A 80 -13.75 21.50 25.97
N LEU A 81 -13.78 20.86 27.14
CA LEU A 81 -12.64 20.82 28.04
C LEU A 81 -11.44 20.30 27.22
N PRO A 82 -10.26 20.94 27.33
CA PRO A 82 -9.07 20.45 26.64
C PRO A 82 -8.80 19.01 27.09
N VAL A 83 -8.79 18.10 26.12
CA VAL A 83 -8.43 16.70 26.34
C VAL A 83 -7.00 16.68 26.90
N PRO A 84 -6.76 16.14 28.10
CA PRO A 84 -5.42 16.05 28.66
C PRO A 84 -4.47 15.36 27.67
N ASP A 85 -3.23 15.82 27.55
CA ASP A 85 -2.26 15.29 26.57
C ASP A 85 -2.13 13.76 26.67
N GLU A 86 -2.15 13.20 27.88
CA GLU A 86 -2.13 11.74 28.06
C GLU A 86 -3.31 11.02 27.40
N GLN A 87 -4.53 11.58 27.48
CA GLN A 87 -5.74 11.01 26.88
C GLN A 87 -5.74 11.11 25.34
N LEU A 88 -4.99 12.05 24.76
CA LEU A 88 -4.84 12.16 23.29
C LEU A 88 -4.08 10.97 22.69
N TRP A 89 -3.11 10.43 23.43
CA TRP A 89 -2.22 9.36 22.95
C TRP A 89 -2.65 7.96 23.39
N ASP A 90 -3.64 7.87 24.26
CA ASP A 90 -4.26 6.61 24.62
C ASP A 90 -5.04 6.03 23.43
N ALA A 91 -5.14 4.69 23.39
CA ALA A 91 -5.98 4.04 22.39
C ALA A 91 -7.42 4.55 22.54
N PRO A 92 -8.06 5.00 21.44
CA PRO A 92 -9.43 5.49 21.52
C PRO A 92 -10.32 4.39 22.09
N PHE A 93 -11.28 4.80 22.92
CA PHE A 93 -12.25 3.87 23.51
C PHE A 93 -12.89 3.08 22.37
N SER A 94 -12.84 1.74 22.43
CA SER A 94 -13.29 0.92 21.30
C SER A 94 -14.82 0.95 21.11
N TYR A 95 -15.58 1.68 21.93
CA TYR A 95 -17.05 1.70 21.95
C TYR A 95 -17.68 0.30 22.00
N GLY A 96 -17.01 -0.64 22.68
CA GLY A 96 -17.44 -2.04 22.74
C GLY A 96 -17.18 -2.83 21.45
N LEU A 97 -16.54 -2.25 20.45
CA LEU A 97 -16.10 -2.94 19.25
C LEU A 97 -14.97 -3.92 19.61
N HIS A 98 -15.13 -5.15 19.14
CA HIS A 98 -14.16 -6.23 19.31
C HIS A 98 -13.91 -6.93 17.95
N PRO A 99 -12.75 -7.59 17.77
CA PRO A 99 -12.46 -8.30 16.53
C PRO A 99 -13.51 -9.37 16.19
N CYS A 100 -14.15 -9.24 15.04
CA CYS A 100 -15.14 -10.20 14.54
C CYS A 100 -14.48 -11.34 13.76
N VAL A 101 -13.56 -12.08 14.41
CA VAL A 101 -12.72 -13.09 13.72
C VAL A 101 -12.89 -14.51 14.24
N LYS A 102 -13.49 -14.71 15.41
CA LYS A 102 -13.66 -16.04 16.01
C LYS A 102 -14.94 -16.70 15.49
N PRO A 103 -14.89 -17.94 14.97
CA PRO A 103 -16.08 -18.64 14.48
C PRO A 103 -17.05 -18.95 15.62
N THR A 104 -18.34 -19.15 15.32
CA THR A 104 -19.31 -19.67 16.29
C THR A 104 -19.06 -21.15 16.57
N SER A 105 -19.67 -21.68 17.63
CA SER A 105 -19.64 -23.12 17.94
C SER A 105 -20.31 -24.00 16.88
N LYS A 106 -21.12 -23.42 15.98
CA LYS A 106 -21.79 -24.13 14.88
C LYS A 106 -20.96 -24.16 13.60
N TYR A 107 -19.85 -23.44 13.56
CA TYR A 107 -18.99 -23.38 12.39
C TYR A 107 -18.41 -24.77 12.09
N LYS A 108 -18.41 -25.13 10.80
CA LYS A 108 -17.84 -26.39 10.31
C LYS A 108 -16.82 -26.07 9.25
N ALA A 109 -15.59 -26.55 9.43
CA ALA A 109 -14.56 -26.43 8.41
C ALA A 109 -15.01 -27.10 7.10
N ALA A 110 -14.76 -26.44 5.98
CA ALA A 110 -14.82 -27.08 4.68
C ALA A 110 -13.65 -28.07 4.61
N GLN A 111 -13.96 -29.36 4.47
CA GLN A 111 -12.93 -30.42 4.45
C GLN A 111 -12.03 -30.34 3.21
N GLY A 112 -12.39 -29.48 2.25
CA GLY A 112 -11.79 -29.42 0.93
C GLY A 112 -12.29 -30.56 0.06
N SER A 113 -12.24 -30.34 -1.25
CA SER A 113 -12.51 -31.38 -2.25
C SER A 113 -11.35 -31.46 -3.24
N ASP A 114 -11.42 -32.44 -4.14
CA ASP A 114 -10.52 -32.55 -5.29
C ASP A 114 -10.83 -31.53 -6.40
N ARG A 115 -11.69 -30.53 -6.10
CA ARG A 115 -11.94 -29.37 -6.94
C ARG A 115 -11.10 -28.19 -6.49
N TYR A 116 -10.54 -27.47 -7.45
CA TYR A 116 -9.59 -26.40 -7.23
C TYR A 116 -10.12 -25.08 -7.77
N ILE A 117 -9.97 -24.01 -6.99
CA ILE A 117 -10.26 -22.65 -7.41
C ILE A 117 -8.92 -21.93 -7.58
N THR A 118 -8.67 -21.46 -8.80
CA THR A 118 -7.57 -20.54 -9.11
C THR A 118 -8.14 -19.14 -9.30
N VAL A 119 -7.49 -18.13 -8.74
CA VAL A 119 -7.99 -16.75 -8.71
C VAL A 119 -6.95 -15.82 -9.28
N ARG A 120 -7.38 -14.91 -10.16
CA ARG A 120 -6.61 -13.70 -10.50
C ARG A 120 -7.20 -12.51 -9.73
N SER A 121 -6.44 -12.01 -8.76
CA SER A 121 -6.85 -10.92 -7.89
C SER A 121 -6.50 -9.58 -8.51
N ASN A 122 -7.51 -8.80 -8.88
CA ASN A 122 -7.37 -7.53 -9.58
C ASN A 122 -7.75 -6.31 -8.72
N GLY A 123 -7.35 -5.13 -9.18
CA GLY A 123 -7.51 -3.87 -8.45
C GLY A 123 -6.20 -3.36 -7.84
N GLY A 124 -6.28 -2.28 -7.07
CA GLY A 124 -5.16 -1.85 -6.21
C GLY A 124 -4.94 -2.81 -5.04
N LEU A 125 -3.80 -2.74 -4.34
CA LEU A 125 -3.44 -3.73 -3.30
C LEU A 125 -4.52 -3.91 -2.21
N ASN A 126 -5.13 -2.83 -1.73
CA ASN A 126 -6.22 -2.92 -0.75
C ASN A 126 -7.50 -3.57 -1.32
N GLN A 127 -7.79 -3.35 -2.61
CA GLN A 127 -8.90 -4.03 -3.29
C GLN A 127 -8.60 -5.52 -3.49
N MET A 128 -7.35 -5.86 -3.85
CA MET A 128 -6.91 -7.24 -3.95
C MET A 128 -7.03 -7.97 -2.61
N ARG A 129 -6.65 -7.34 -1.48
CA ARG A 129 -6.84 -7.92 -0.14
C ARG A 129 -8.30 -8.28 0.14
N THR A 130 -9.22 -7.36 -0.12
CA THR A 130 -10.66 -7.62 0.04
C THR A 130 -11.15 -8.71 -0.92
N GLY A 131 -10.71 -8.69 -2.17
CA GLY A 131 -11.07 -9.71 -3.16
C GLY A 131 -10.54 -11.10 -2.81
N ILE A 132 -9.33 -11.21 -2.29
CA ILE A 132 -8.76 -12.47 -1.78
C ILE A 132 -9.59 -12.99 -0.60
N SER A 133 -9.96 -12.10 0.33
CA SER A 133 -10.86 -12.42 1.44
C SER A 133 -12.21 -12.95 0.97
N ASP A 134 -12.79 -12.36 -0.07
CA ASP A 134 -14.03 -12.85 -0.68
C ASP A 134 -13.85 -14.21 -1.32
N MET A 135 -12.72 -14.45 -2.00
CA MET A 135 -12.45 -15.74 -2.65
C MET A 135 -12.17 -16.87 -1.68
N VAL A 136 -11.61 -16.58 -0.50
CA VAL A 136 -11.53 -17.55 0.60
C VAL A 136 -12.94 -17.97 1.04
N ALA A 137 -13.84 -17.01 1.24
CA ALA A 137 -15.23 -17.31 1.60
C ALA A 137 -15.97 -18.07 0.48
N VAL A 138 -15.76 -17.70 -0.78
CA VAL A 138 -16.36 -18.41 -1.93
C VAL A 138 -15.84 -19.84 -2.05
N ALA A 139 -14.53 -20.06 -1.86
CA ALA A 139 -13.97 -21.40 -1.86
C ALA A 139 -14.53 -22.27 -0.73
N TYR A 140 -14.75 -21.68 0.46
CA TYR A 140 -15.45 -22.34 1.56
C TYR A 140 -16.89 -22.71 1.18
N ILE A 141 -17.67 -21.78 0.59
CA ILE A 141 -19.08 -22.03 0.19
C ILE A 141 -19.17 -23.15 -0.85
N LEU A 142 -18.25 -23.17 -1.82
CA LEU A 142 -18.18 -24.18 -2.87
C LEU A 142 -17.53 -25.50 -2.42
N ASN A 143 -17.10 -25.59 -1.15
CA ASN A 143 -16.30 -26.69 -0.59
C ASN A 143 -15.12 -27.09 -1.51
N ALA A 144 -14.43 -26.09 -2.06
CA ALA A 144 -13.33 -26.25 -2.99
C ALA A 144 -11.99 -25.93 -2.31
N THR A 145 -10.93 -26.47 -2.86
CA THR A 145 -9.56 -26.13 -2.45
C THR A 145 -9.13 -24.85 -3.14
N LEU A 146 -8.68 -23.88 -2.36
CA LEU A 146 -8.14 -22.63 -2.91
C LEU A 146 -6.67 -22.81 -3.26
N VAL A 147 -6.30 -22.46 -4.49
CA VAL A 147 -4.91 -22.24 -4.87
C VAL A 147 -4.54 -20.80 -4.54
N ILE A 148 -3.33 -20.56 -4.02
CA ILE A 148 -2.86 -19.20 -3.68
C ILE A 148 -3.19 -18.21 -4.82
N PRO A 149 -3.90 -17.11 -4.53
CA PRO A 149 -4.32 -16.17 -5.57
C PRO A 149 -3.14 -15.50 -6.28
N GLN A 150 -3.26 -15.37 -7.59
CA GLN A 150 -2.29 -14.62 -8.40
C GLN A 150 -2.64 -13.14 -8.39
N LEU A 151 -1.70 -12.29 -7.97
CA LEU A 151 -1.88 -10.85 -8.00
C LEU A 151 -1.82 -10.34 -9.45
N ASP A 152 -2.80 -9.53 -9.84
CA ASP A 152 -2.84 -8.93 -11.15
C ASP A 152 -1.86 -7.75 -11.24
N LYS A 153 -0.92 -7.86 -12.18
CA LYS A 153 0.18 -6.91 -12.38
C LYS A 153 -0.11 -5.84 -13.43
N ARG A 154 -1.33 -5.87 -14.02
CA ARG A 154 -1.65 -5.12 -15.25
C ARG A 154 -2.80 -4.13 -15.11
N SER A 155 -3.77 -4.35 -14.21
CA SER A 155 -4.94 -3.45 -14.14
C SER A 155 -4.62 -2.11 -13.47
N PHE A 156 -4.05 -2.15 -12.25
CA PHE A 156 -3.79 -0.96 -11.43
C PHE A 156 -2.45 -1.04 -10.70
N TRP A 157 -2.08 -2.24 -10.26
CA TRP A 157 -0.81 -2.52 -9.58
C TRP A 157 0.27 -2.83 -10.61
N GLN A 158 1.12 -1.86 -10.95
CA GLN A 158 2.22 -2.03 -11.94
C GLN A 158 3.50 -2.56 -11.30
N ASP A 159 3.38 -3.58 -10.46
CA ASP A 159 4.50 -4.15 -9.72
C ASP A 159 4.56 -5.66 -9.97
N SER A 160 5.78 -6.18 -10.07
CA SER A 160 6.03 -7.55 -10.48
C SER A 160 5.95 -8.56 -9.35
N SER A 161 5.64 -8.13 -8.13
CA SER A 161 5.58 -8.99 -6.95
C SER A 161 4.53 -10.08 -7.10
N THR A 162 4.85 -11.24 -6.57
CA THR A 162 3.96 -12.39 -6.40
C THR A 162 3.21 -12.29 -5.08
N PHE A 163 2.36 -13.27 -4.79
CA PHE A 163 1.66 -13.32 -3.50
C PHE A 163 2.66 -13.35 -2.34
N SER A 164 3.68 -14.21 -2.41
CA SER A 164 4.65 -14.47 -1.33
C SER A 164 5.65 -13.33 -1.14
N ASP A 165 5.85 -12.49 -2.16
CA ASP A 165 6.64 -11.26 -2.03
C ASP A 165 5.93 -10.24 -1.12
N ILE A 166 4.60 -10.16 -1.22
CA ILE A 166 3.77 -9.17 -0.49
C ILE A 166 3.24 -9.74 0.84
N PHE A 167 2.77 -10.98 0.86
CA PHE A 167 2.11 -11.61 1.99
C PHE A 167 2.90 -12.83 2.47
N ASP A 168 2.81 -13.13 3.77
CA ASP A 168 3.37 -14.34 4.33
C ASP A 168 2.50 -15.55 3.93
N GLU A 169 2.92 -16.25 2.87
CA GLU A 169 2.18 -17.39 2.30
C GLU A 169 1.97 -18.53 3.31
N LEU A 170 3.02 -18.88 4.06
CA LEU A 170 2.93 -19.96 5.05
C LEU A 170 1.97 -19.59 6.17
N HIS A 171 2.04 -18.35 6.67
CA HIS A 171 1.10 -17.83 7.65
C HIS A 171 -0.33 -17.78 7.11
N PHE A 172 -0.53 -17.43 5.84
CA PHE A 172 -1.84 -17.42 5.20
C PHE A 172 -2.47 -18.82 5.16
N ILE A 173 -1.71 -19.83 4.72
CA ILE A 173 -2.17 -21.23 4.65
C ILE A 173 -2.46 -21.76 6.06
N THR A 174 -1.51 -21.62 7.00
CA THR A 174 -1.64 -22.16 8.35
C THR A 174 -2.73 -21.47 9.18
N SER A 175 -2.95 -20.16 8.99
CA SER A 175 -4.01 -19.41 9.67
C SER A 175 -5.42 -19.85 9.26
N LEU A 176 -5.58 -20.42 8.06
CA LEU A 176 -6.86 -20.81 7.48
C LEU A 176 -7.03 -22.33 7.34
N GLN A 177 -6.05 -23.12 7.81
CA GLN A 177 -6.07 -24.58 7.69
C GLN A 177 -7.28 -25.24 8.39
N GLY A 178 -7.84 -24.58 9.42
CA GLY A 178 -9.04 -25.03 10.12
C GLY A 178 -10.36 -24.58 9.48
N ASP A 179 -10.29 -23.88 8.35
CA ASP A 179 -11.45 -23.29 7.66
C ASP A 179 -11.70 -23.95 6.31
N LEU A 180 -10.65 -24.09 5.50
CA LEU A 180 -10.66 -24.70 4.18
C LEU A 180 -9.26 -25.15 3.77
N ARG A 181 -9.17 -26.05 2.78
CA ARG A 181 -7.88 -26.45 2.20
C ARG A 181 -7.33 -25.36 1.27
N ILE A 182 -6.09 -24.94 1.52
CA ILE A 182 -5.34 -23.99 0.67
C ILE A 182 -4.03 -24.66 0.24
N VAL A 183 -3.68 -24.54 -1.04
CA VAL A 183 -2.42 -25.06 -1.61
C VAL A 183 -1.65 -23.95 -2.31
N GLY A 184 -0.31 -24.03 -2.27
CA GLY A 184 0.57 -23.04 -2.91
C GLY A 184 0.38 -22.99 -4.43
N GLU A 185 0.37 -24.16 -5.06
CA GLU A 185 0.25 -24.30 -6.52
C GLU A 185 -0.84 -25.31 -6.89
N LEU A 186 -1.35 -25.20 -8.11
CA LEU A 186 -2.24 -26.20 -8.68
C LEU A 186 -1.43 -27.50 -8.91
N PRO A 187 -1.96 -28.69 -8.57
CA PRO A 187 -1.29 -29.95 -8.91
C PRO A 187 -0.96 -30.04 -10.40
N LYS A 188 0.25 -30.51 -10.74
CA LYS A 188 0.77 -30.49 -12.12
C LYS A 188 -0.12 -31.28 -13.08
N GLU A 189 -0.75 -32.35 -12.59
CA GLU A 189 -1.66 -33.21 -13.34
C GLU A 189 -2.93 -32.46 -13.77
N LEU A 190 -3.26 -31.36 -13.09
CA LEU A 190 -4.44 -30.54 -13.34
C LEU A 190 -4.16 -29.30 -14.20
N GLU A 191 -2.90 -29.03 -14.55
CA GLU A 191 -2.56 -27.83 -15.33
C GLU A 191 -3.19 -27.86 -16.73
N SER A 192 -3.24 -29.02 -17.37
CA SER A 192 -3.79 -29.24 -18.71
C SER A 192 -5.29 -29.59 -18.73
N VAL A 193 -5.91 -29.78 -17.56
CA VAL A 193 -7.33 -30.15 -17.47
C VAL A 193 -8.22 -28.96 -17.87
N PRO A 194 -9.36 -29.17 -18.57
CA PRO A 194 -10.31 -28.13 -18.89
C PRO A 194 -10.77 -27.34 -17.65
N ARG A 195 -10.82 -26.02 -17.77
CA ARG A 195 -11.15 -25.12 -16.66
C ARG A 195 -12.48 -24.41 -16.91
N ALA A 196 -13.34 -24.36 -15.91
CA ALA A 196 -14.49 -23.46 -15.93
C ALA A 196 -14.00 -22.04 -15.66
N ARG A 197 -13.90 -21.22 -16.71
CA ARG A 197 -13.59 -19.79 -16.54
C ARG A 197 -14.84 -19.04 -16.06
N LYS A 198 -14.79 -18.48 -14.85
CA LYS A 198 -15.91 -17.75 -14.24
C LYS A 198 -15.57 -16.29 -14.01
N HIS A 199 -16.54 -15.45 -14.37
CA HIS A 199 -16.66 -14.07 -13.91
C HIS A 199 -17.90 -14.05 -13.02
N PHE A 200 -17.71 -14.21 -11.72
CA PHE A 200 -18.83 -14.21 -10.79
C PHE A 200 -19.56 -12.87 -10.84
N THR A 201 -20.88 -12.92 -10.64
CA THR A 201 -21.71 -11.72 -10.59
C THR A 201 -21.28 -10.84 -9.40
N SER A 202 -21.22 -9.54 -9.64
CA SER A 202 -20.81 -8.58 -8.62
C SER A 202 -21.83 -8.53 -7.47
N TRP A 203 -21.34 -8.44 -6.24
CA TRP A 203 -22.14 -8.36 -5.02
C TRP A 203 -23.12 -9.52 -4.80
N SER A 204 -22.77 -10.71 -5.28
CA SER A 204 -23.61 -11.89 -5.11
C SER A 204 -23.67 -12.39 -3.67
N GLY A 205 -24.86 -12.79 -3.23
CA GLY A 205 -25.07 -13.46 -1.94
C GLY A 205 -24.70 -14.94 -1.97
N MET A 206 -24.87 -15.62 -0.84
CA MET A 206 -24.55 -17.05 -0.68
C MET A 206 -25.34 -17.95 -1.65
N GLY A 207 -26.64 -17.74 -1.83
CA GLY A 207 -27.49 -18.58 -2.69
C GLY A 207 -27.02 -18.68 -4.14
N TYR A 208 -26.45 -17.60 -4.68
CA TYR A 208 -25.84 -17.61 -6.02
C TYR A 208 -24.69 -18.63 -6.16
N TYR A 209 -23.86 -18.74 -5.11
CA TYR A 209 -22.75 -19.69 -5.09
C TYR A 209 -23.22 -21.12 -4.84
N GLU A 210 -24.25 -21.29 -4.00
CA GLU A 210 -24.91 -22.59 -3.79
C GLU A 210 -25.49 -23.13 -5.10
N GLU A 211 -26.25 -22.32 -5.85
CA GLU A 211 -26.79 -22.68 -7.17
C GLU A 211 -25.70 -23.02 -8.19
N MET A 212 -24.57 -22.30 -8.17
CA MET A 212 -23.45 -22.57 -9.07
C MET A 212 -22.73 -23.88 -8.78
N THR A 213 -22.84 -24.43 -7.56
CA THR A 213 -22.16 -25.67 -7.18
C THR A 213 -22.51 -26.81 -8.13
N GLU A 214 -23.76 -26.89 -8.56
CA GLU A 214 -24.24 -27.88 -9.52
C GLU A 214 -23.66 -27.64 -10.92
N SER A 215 -23.65 -26.38 -11.39
CA SER A 215 -23.11 -26.00 -12.71
C SER A 215 -21.59 -26.20 -12.84
N LEU A 216 -20.89 -26.30 -11.71
CA LEU A 216 -19.45 -26.44 -11.63
C LEU A 216 -19.02 -27.89 -11.35
N LYS A 217 -19.97 -28.83 -11.28
CA LYS A 217 -19.68 -30.20 -10.85
C LYS A 217 -18.78 -30.98 -11.80
N ASP A 218 -18.86 -30.67 -13.09
CA ASP A 218 -18.13 -31.37 -14.16
C ASP A 218 -16.69 -30.83 -14.34
N TYR A 219 -16.32 -29.78 -13.59
CA TYR A 219 -15.01 -29.16 -13.69
C TYR A 219 -14.20 -29.41 -12.42
N GLN A 220 -13.03 -30.00 -12.60
CA GLN A 220 -12.07 -30.16 -11.52
C GLN A 220 -11.35 -28.84 -11.18
N VAL A 221 -11.21 -27.95 -12.15
CA VAL A 221 -10.56 -26.64 -11.97
C VAL A 221 -11.51 -25.52 -12.38
N ILE A 222 -11.74 -24.60 -11.45
CA ILE A 222 -12.49 -23.36 -11.67
C ILE A 222 -11.50 -22.21 -11.69
N HIS A 223 -11.47 -21.45 -12.79
CA HIS A 223 -10.63 -20.27 -12.90
C HIS A 223 -11.47 -19.00 -12.77
N VAL A 224 -11.29 -18.30 -11.64
CA VAL A 224 -11.93 -17.03 -11.35
C VAL A 224 -11.07 -15.91 -11.91
N ALA A 225 -11.54 -15.30 -12.99
CA ALA A 225 -10.75 -14.34 -13.75
C ALA A 225 -10.58 -12.98 -13.05
N LYS A 226 -11.45 -12.66 -12.07
CA LYS A 226 -11.47 -11.42 -11.29
C LYS A 226 -12.04 -11.67 -9.89
N SER A 227 -11.44 -11.04 -8.88
CA SER A 227 -11.88 -11.16 -7.47
C SER A 227 -12.62 -9.94 -6.95
N ASP A 228 -12.64 -8.82 -7.67
CA ASP A 228 -13.16 -7.55 -7.15
C ASP A 228 -14.68 -7.57 -6.93
N SER A 229 -15.14 -7.31 -5.70
CA SER A 229 -16.56 -7.13 -5.37
C SER A 229 -17.47 -8.30 -5.79
N ARG A 230 -17.00 -9.56 -5.69
CA ARG A 230 -17.79 -10.73 -6.14
C ARG A 230 -18.74 -11.27 -5.06
N LEU A 231 -18.51 -10.94 -3.79
CA LEU A 231 -19.34 -11.39 -2.68
C LEU A 231 -20.03 -10.19 -2.01
N ALA A 232 -21.32 -10.33 -1.68
CA ALA A 232 -22.10 -9.29 -1.04
C ALA A 232 -21.50 -8.89 0.32
N ASN A 233 -21.49 -7.59 0.63
CA ASN A 233 -21.03 -7.13 1.95
C ASN A 233 -22.03 -7.42 3.07
N ASN A 234 -23.32 -7.48 2.74
CA ASN A 234 -24.42 -7.62 3.70
C ASN A 234 -25.20 -8.90 3.40
N GLY A 235 -25.98 -9.37 4.39
CA GLY A 235 -26.85 -10.54 4.23
C GLY A 235 -26.12 -11.89 4.17
N LEU A 236 -24.80 -11.92 4.41
CA LEU A 236 -24.05 -13.16 4.58
C LEU A 236 -24.22 -13.72 6.00
N PRO A 237 -24.23 -15.05 6.17
CA PRO A 237 -24.21 -15.66 7.50
C PRO A 237 -23.00 -15.21 8.33
N LEU A 238 -23.20 -15.13 9.64
CA LEU A 238 -22.23 -14.59 10.60
C LEU A 238 -20.84 -15.23 10.47
N ASP A 239 -20.77 -16.54 10.30
CA ASP A 239 -19.48 -17.24 10.21
C ASP A 239 -18.76 -17.00 8.88
N ILE A 240 -19.47 -16.71 7.79
CA ILE A 240 -18.84 -16.30 6.53
C ILE A 240 -18.22 -14.91 6.68
N GLN A 241 -18.93 -14.00 7.36
CA GLN A 241 -18.39 -12.67 7.65
C GLN A 241 -17.15 -12.76 8.55
N ARG A 242 -17.19 -13.63 9.56
CA ARG A 242 -16.04 -13.88 10.44
C ARG A 242 -14.86 -14.50 9.71
N LEU A 243 -15.10 -15.41 8.77
CA LEU A 243 -14.07 -15.97 7.89
C LEU A 243 -13.43 -14.88 7.02
N ARG A 244 -14.23 -13.98 6.42
CA ARG A 244 -13.72 -12.82 5.68
C ARG A 244 -12.86 -11.92 6.57
N CYS A 245 -13.36 -11.56 7.75
CA CYS A 245 -12.60 -10.75 8.72
C CYS A 245 -11.30 -11.42 9.15
N ARG A 246 -11.32 -12.73 9.48
CA ARG A 246 -10.13 -13.49 9.84
C ARG A 246 -9.13 -13.53 8.69
N THR A 247 -9.60 -13.74 7.47
CA THR A 247 -8.74 -13.71 6.27
C THR A 247 -8.09 -12.33 6.10
N LEU A 248 -8.90 -11.27 6.12
CA LEU A 248 -8.45 -9.91 5.80
C LEU A 248 -7.50 -9.32 6.85
N TYR A 249 -7.80 -9.52 8.12
CA TYR A 249 -7.11 -8.86 9.24
C TYR A 249 -6.07 -9.75 9.94
N HIS A 250 -6.16 -11.08 9.80
CA HIS A 250 -5.22 -12.00 10.44
C HIS A 250 -4.40 -12.81 9.44
N ALA A 251 -5.02 -13.46 8.46
CA ALA A 251 -4.30 -14.34 7.53
C ALA A 251 -3.48 -13.58 6.48
N LEU A 252 -4.01 -12.47 5.95
CA LEU A 252 -3.32 -11.59 4.99
C LEU A 252 -2.34 -10.65 5.70
N ARG A 253 -1.35 -11.24 6.36
CA ARG A 253 -0.21 -10.55 6.95
C ARG A 253 0.84 -10.27 5.88
N PHE A 254 1.51 -9.12 5.94
CA PHE A 254 2.61 -8.83 5.04
C PHE A 254 3.77 -9.81 5.23
N SER A 255 4.58 -9.99 4.18
CA SER A 255 5.75 -10.84 4.22
C SER A 255 6.75 -10.37 5.29
N PRO A 256 7.55 -11.28 5.89
CA PRO A 256 8.50 -10.91 6.95
C PRO A 256 9.44 -9.76 6.59
N PRO A 257 9.98 -9.62 5.36
CA PRO A 257 10.78 -8.46 4.98
C PRO A 257 10.05 -7.13 5.12
N ILE A 258 8.79 -7.05 4.67
CA ILE A 258 7.95 -5.85 4.73
C ILE A 258 7.61 -5.52 6.20
N GLU A 259 7.17 -6.52 6.97
CA GLU A 259 6.85 -6.38 8.40
C GLU A 259 8.06 -5.88 9.20
N ASN A 260 9.23 -6.48 8.96
CA ASN A 260 10.46 -6.12 9.67
C ASN A 260 10.94 -4.71 9.32
N LEU A 261 10.80 -4.29 8.06
CA LEU A 261 11.08 -2.92 7.64
C LEU A 261 10.12 -1.93 8.32
N GLY A 262 8.82 -2.23 8.32
CA GLY A 262 7.81 -1.40 8.98
C GLY A 262 8.07 -1.24 10.49
N LYS A 263 8.40 -2.33 11.18
CA LYS A 263 8.76 -2.30 12.61
C LYS A 263 9.99 -1.44 12.88
N LYS A 264 11.06 -1.61 12.09
CA LYS A 264 12.28 -0.78 12.20
C LYS A 264 12.00 0.71 11.98
N LEU A 265 11.11 1.05 11.05
CA LEU A 265 10.70 2.44 10.82
C LEU A 265 9.98 3.01 12.05
N VAL A 266 9.01 2.28 12.58
CA VAL A 266 8.26 2.67 13.79
C VAL A 266 9.17 2.81 15.01
N GLU A 267 10.08 1.85 15.22
CA GLU A 267 11.07 1.90 16.30
C GLU A 267 11.92 3.17 16.24
N ARG A 268 12.40 3.54 15.04
CA ARG A 268 13.18 4.76 14.84
C ARG A 268 12.38 6.03 15.12
N LEU A 269 11.13 6.11 14.64
CA LEU A 269 10.25 7.25 14.91
C LEU A 269 10.02 7.43 16.41
N ARG A 270 9.70 6.33 17.12
CA ARG A 270 9.51 6.34 18.57
C ARG A 270 10.77 6.70 19.34
N SER A 271 11.94 6.27 18.88
CA SER A 271 13.22 6.59 19.56
C SER A 271 13.59 8.08 19.54
N ARG A 272 13.07 8.86 18.58
CA ARG A 272 13.39 10.28 18.42
C ARG A 272 12.45 11.22 19.17
N GLY A 273 11.16 10.91 19.19
CA GLY A 273 10.12 11.80 19.73
C GLY A 273 9.08 11.13 20.62
N GLY A 274 9.23 9.83 20.91
CA GLY A 274 8.28 9.02 21.69
C GLY A 274 6.98 8.74 20.94
N ARG A 275 6.17 9.77 20.73
CA ARG A 275 4.85 9.74 20.09
C ARG A 275 4.94 10.30 18.66
N TYR A 276 4.11 9.78 17.76
CA TYR A 276 4.04 10.26 16.38
C TYR A 276 2.62 10.14 15.83
N ILE A 277 2.28 11.01 14.88
CA ILE A 277 1.03 10.95 14.13
C ILE A 277 1.35 10.39 12.74
N ALA A 278 0.54 9.42 12.29
CA ALA A 278 0.61 8.89 10.94
C ALA A 278 -0.63 9.34 10.17
N LEU A 279 -0.42 9.98 9.02
CA LEU A 279 -1.48 10.49 8.15
C LEU A 279 -1.34 9.86 6.77
N HIS A 280 -2.37 9.15 6.31
CA HIS A 280 -2.42 8.60 4.96
C HIS A 280 -3.19 9.56 4.04
N LEU A 281 -2.45 10.29 3.23
CA LEU A 281 -2.99 11.26 2.28
C LEU A 281 -3.17 10.61 0.91
N ARG A 282 -4.42 10.54 0.44
CA ARG A 282 -4.80 9.94 -0.84
C ARG A 282 -5.19 11.04 -1.84
N TYR A 283 -4.19 11.79 -2.31
CA TYR A 283 -4.36 12.94 -3.22
C TYR A 283 -4.02 12.62 -4.68
N GLU A 284 -4.01 11.35 -5.05
CA GLU A 284 -3.78 10.97 -6.44
C GLU A 284 -4.88 11.55 -7.35
N LYS A 285 -4.46 11.92 -8.55
CA LYS A 285 -5.31 12.61 -9.54
C LYS A 285 -6.57 11.83 -9.87
N ASP A 286 -6.48 10.50 -9.91
CA ASP A 286 -7.61 9.61 -10.13
C ASP A 286 -8.64 9.69 -8.99
N MET A 287 -8.19 9.72 -7.74
CA MET A 287 -9.05 9.85 -6.56
C MET A 287 -9.72 11.22 -6.46
N LEU A 288 -8.97 12.29 -6.72
CA LEU A 288 -9.52 13.65 -6.76
C LEU A 288 -10.52 13.81 -7.90
N SER A 289 -10.19 13.29 -9.09
CA SER A 289 -11.10 13.26 -10.23
C SER A 289 -12.36 12.45 -9.93
N PHE A 290 -12.23 11.26 -9.34
CA PHE A 290 -13.36 10.41 -8.97
C PHE A 290 -14.30 11.07 -7.97
N THR A 291 -13.76 11.64 -6.89
CA THR A 291 -14.55 12.32 -5.84
C THR A 291 -15.09 13.67 -6.29
N GLY A 292 -14.49 14.30 -7.30
CA GLY A 292 -14.83 15.65 -7.74
C GLY A 292 -14.37 16.74 -6.75
N CYS A 293 -13.42 16.43 -5.87
CA CYS A 293 -12.89 17.42 -4.91
C CYS A 293 -12.01 18.43 -5.65
N THR A 294 -12.39 19.71 -5.59
CA THR A 294 -11.66 20.85 -6.19
C THR A 294 -11.05 21.80 -5.16
N TYR A 295 -11.13 21.45 -3.87
CA TYR A 295 -10.65 22.30 -2.79
C TYR A 295 -9.14 22.55 -2.92
N GLY A 296 -8.73 23.82 -2.88
CA GLY A 296 -7.34 24.23 -3.04
C GLY A 296 -6.77 24.08 -4.45
N LEU A 297 -7.59 23.73 -5.45
CA LEU A 297 -7.18 23.64 -6.84
C LEU A 297 -7.43 24.96 -7.58
N THR A 298 -6.60 25.26 -8.57
CA THR A 298 -6.87 26.33 -9.54
C THR A 298 -7.98 25.90 -10.51
N ASP A 299 -8.64 26.85 -11.16
CA ASP A 299 -9.69 26.55 -12.16
C ASP A 299 -9.20 25.60 -13.26
N ALA A 300 -7.97 25.78 -13.73
CA ALA A 300 -7.36 24.91 -14.73
C ALA A 300 -7.19 23.46 -14.25
N LYS A 301 -6.76 23.26 -12.99
CA LYS A 301 -6.63 21.92 -12.39
C LYS A 301 -7.99 21.28 -12.14
N SER A 302 -8.96 22.07 -11.68
CA SER A 302 -10.34 21.62 -11.48
C SER A 302 -10.97 21.14 -12.79
N GLU A 303 -10.75 21.88 -13.88
CA GLU A 303 -11.23 21.51 -15.20
C GLU A 303 -10.55 20.24 -15.72
N GLU A 304 -9.24 20.10 -15.52
CA GLU A 304 -8.51 18.87 -15.87
C GLU A 304 -9.08 17.64 -15.15
N LEU A 305 -9.37 17.74 -13.85
CA LEU A 305 -10.00 16.66 -13.09
C LEU A 305 -11.42 16.36 -13.57
N ARG A 306 -12.19 17.39 -13.94
CA ARG A 306 -13.54 17.23 -14.50
C ARG A 306 -13.50 16.44 -15.81
N ILE A 307 -12.61 16.82 -16.73
CA ILE A 307 -12.41 16.13 -18.01
C ILE A 307 -12.02 14.67 -17.78
N MET A 308 -11.07 14.40 -16.88
CA MET A 308 -10.67 13.04 -16.53
C MET A 308 -11.86 12.21 -16.00
N ARG A 309 -12.68 12.78 -15.11
CA ARG A 309 -13.85 12.10 -14.53
C ARG A 309 -14.88 11.76 -15.60
N GLU A 310 -15.08 12.66 -16.54
CA GLU A 310 -16.05 12.49 -17.63
C GLU A 310 -15.59 11.45 -18.65
N ASN A 311 -14.30 11.42 -18.96
CA ASN A 311 -13.71 10.48 -19.91
C ASN A 311 -13.51 9.07 -19.33
N THR A 312 -13.55 8.91 -18.00
CA THR A 312 -13.31 7.61 -17.35
C THR A 312 -14.60 6.83 -17.12
N ASN A 313 -15.13 6.25 -18.19
CA ASN A 313 -16.44 5.57 -18.22
C ASN A 313 -16.62 4.45 -17.18
N HIS A 314 -15.55 3.73 -16.84
CA HIS A 314 -15.60 2.58 -15.92
C HIS A 314 -15.70 2.98 -14.43
N TRP A 315 -15.50 4.26 -14.08
CA TRP A 315 -15.77 4.76 -12.73
C TRP A 315 -17.25 4.97 -12.46
N LYS A 316 -18.02 5.36 -13.50
CA LYS A 316 -19.46 5.61 -13.41
C LYS A 316 -20.30 4.34 -13.55
N VAL A 317 -19.80 3.35 -14.29
CA VAL A 317 -20.52 2.10 -14.57
C VAL A 317 -19.67 0.92 -14.13
N LYS A 318 -19.98 0.36 -12.95
CA LYS A 318 -19.48 -0.95 -12.53
C LYS A 318 -20.32 -2.02 -13.23
N ARG A 319 -19.93 -2.42 -14.45
CA ARG A 319 -20.50 -3.59 -15.14
C ARG A 319 -20.05 -4.89 -14.46
#